data_AF-E2BUH0-F1
#
_entry.id   AF-E2BUH0-F1
#
_cell.length_a   1.000
_cell.length_b   1.000
_cell.length_c   1.000
_cell.angle_alpha   90.00
_cell.angle_beta   90.00
_cell.angle_gamma   90.00
#
_symmetry.space_group_name_H-M   'P 1'
#
loop_
_entity.id
_entity.type
_entity.pdbx_description
1 polymer ?
#
loop_
_entity_poly.entity_id
_entity_poly.type
_entity_poly.pdbx_seq_one_letter_code
_entity_poly.pdbx_strand_id
1 'polypeptide(L)' 'HLKKIAAESHQMLVEAYGEHALGKSRCFEWFKKFKRGDFYMKNEERGRPPKKFEDSELQALLDEDDAQTQQQLADQ' A
#
# COMPACT_ATOMS: atom_id res chain seq x y z
N HIS A 1 -13.12 20.29 16.49
CA HIS A 1 -13.55 19.65 15.21
C HIS A 1 -14.37 20.64 14.40
N LEU A 2 -13.98 20.90 13.14
CA LEU A 2 -14.64 21.87 12.26
C LEU A 2 -16.04 21.42 11.76
N LYS A 3 -16.45 20.17 12.03
CA LYS A 3 -17.76 19.56 11.69
C LYS A 3 -18.21 19.79 10.23
N LYS A 4 -17.24 19.90 9.30
CA LYS A 4 -17.48 20.06 7.87
C LYS A 4 -17.95 18.76 7.22
N ILE A 5 -18.76 18.89 6.18
CA ILE A 5 -19.14 17.73 5.35
C ILE A 5 -18.07 17.45 4.29
N ALA A 6 -18.14 16.27 3.68
CA ALA A 6 -17.15 15.84 2.68
C ALA A 6 -17.05 16.81 1.49
N ALA A 7 -18.18 17.38 1.05
CA ALA A 7 -18.21 18.34 -0.05
C ALA A 7 -17.49 19.65 0.30
N GLU A 8 -17.75 20.24 1.47
CA GLU A 8 -17.06 21.43 1.95
C GLU A 8 -15.56 21.19 2.10
N SER A 9 -15.18 20.02 2.62
CA SER A 9 -13.77 19.68 2.81
C SER A 9 -13.05 19.47 1.48
N HIS A 10 -13.70 18.85 0.50
CA HIS A 10 -13.18 18.77 -0.87
C HIS A 10 -12.99 20.16 -1.47
N GLN A 11 -13.95 21.07 -1.31
CA GLN A 11 -13.82 22.43 -1.80
C GLN A 11 -12.62 23.15 -1.15
N MET A 12 -12.46 23.05 0.18
CA MET A 12 -11.30 23.61 0.88
C MET A 12 -9.97 23.01 0.38
N LEU A 13 -9.94 21.71 0.07
CA LEU A 13 -8.75 21.06 -0.51
C LEU A 13 -8.43 21.60 -1.91
N VAL A 14 -9.45 21.79 -2.75
CA VAL A 14 -9.28 22.38 -4.10
C VAL A 14 -8.83 23.84 -4.01
N GLU A 15 -9.40 24.62 -3.08
CA GLU A 15 -8.99 26.02 -2.86
C GLU A 15 -7.54 26.13 -2.39
N ALA A 16 -7.06 25.19 -1.55
CA ALA A 16 -5.70 25.21 -1.03
C ALA A 16 -4.64 24.60 -1.98
N TYR A 17 -4.99 23.55 -2.72
CA TYR A 17 -4.03 22.73 -3.48
C TYR A 17 -4.30 22.70 -5.01
N GLY A 18 -5.37 23.33 -5.47
CA GLY A 18 -5.73 23.41 -6.89
C GLY A 18 -5.85 22.02 -7.53
N GLU A 19 -5.16 21.83 -8.67
CA GLU A 19 -5.16 20.59 -9.44
C GLU A 19 -4.49 19.41 -8.70
N HIS A 20 -3.68 19.68 -7.68
CA HIS A 20 -3.03 18.65 -6.86
C HIS A 20 -3.92 18.15 -5.71
N ALA A 21 -5.12 18.71 -5.55
CA ALA A 21 -6.07 18.26 -4.55
C ALA A 21 -6.57 16.83 -4.83
N LEU A 22 -6.98 16.14 -3.75
CA LEU A 22 -7.64 14.85 -3.89
C LEU A 22 -8.98 15.02 -4.61
N GLY A 23 -9.21 14.19 -5.64
CA GLY A 23 -10.50 14.16 -6.31
C GLY A 23 -11.65 13.78 -5.37
N LYS A 24 -12.86 14.24 -5.73
CA LYS A 24 -14.10 14.10 -4.93
C LYS A 24 -14.32 12.68 -4.40
N SER A 25 -14.21 11.65 -5.24
CA SER A 25 -14.45 10.26 -4.82
C SER A 25 -13.49 9.81 -3.71
N ARG A 26 -12.19 10.17 -3.81
CA ARG A 26 -11.20 9.83 -2.78
C ARG A 26 -11.50 10.55 -1.46
N CYS A 27 -11.92 11.82 -1.53
CA CYS A 27 -12.32 12.59 -0.35
C CYS A 27 -13.51 11.91 0.38
N PHE A 28 -14.51 11.42 -0.37
CA PHE A 28 -15.66 10.72 0.21
C PHE A 28 -15.29 9.38 0.85
N GLU A 29 -14.41 8.59 0.23
CA GLU A 29 -13.91 7.34 0.82
C GLU A 29 -13.17 7.57 2.14
N TRP A 30 -12.31 8.60 2.20
CA TRP A 30 -11.65 9.01 3.46
C TRP A 30 -12.67 9.42 4.52
N PHE A 31 -13.69 10.20 4.16
CA PHE A 31 -14.76 10.56 5.09
C PHE A 31 -15.52 9.34 5.62
N LYS A 32 -15.74 8.31 4.78
CA LYS A 32 -16.36 7.05 5.20
C LYS A 32 -15.48 6.29 6.18
N LYS A 33 -14.15 6.25 5.96
CA LYS A 33 -13.19 5.69 6.92
C LYS A 33 -13.22 6.43 8.26
N PHE A 34 -13.13 7.76 8.22
CA PHE A 34 -13.15 8.59 9.43
C PHE A 34 -14.45 8.45 10.22
N LYS A 35 -15.61 8.32 9.55
CA LYS A 35 -16.90 8.04 10.21
C LYS A 35 -16.96 6.68 10.91
N ARG A 36 -16.16 5.71 10.46
CA ARG A 36 -16.02 4.39 11.10
C ARG A 36 -15.00 4.39 12.24
N GLY A 37 -14.35 5.53 12.52
CA GLY A 37 -13.30 5.65 13.53
C GLY A 37 -11.91 5.19 13.05
N ASP A 38 -11.76 4.87 11.76
CA ASP A 38 -10.45 4.58 11.17
C ASP A 38 -9.79 5.88 10.72
N PHE A 39 -8.82 6.34 11.52
CA PHE A 39 -8.03 7.55 11.26
C PHE A 39 -6.61 7.22 10.76
N TYR A 40 -6.33 5.96 10.43
CA TYR A 40 -5.01 5.56 9.94
C TYR A 40 -4.79 6.09 8.53
N MET A 41 -3.76 6.92 8.36
CA MET A 41 -3.49 7.60 7.09
C MET A 41 -2.57 6.83 6.14
N LYS A 42 -1.81 5.84 6.64
CA LYS A 42 -0.95 5.06 5.73
C LYS A 42 -1.82 4.11 4.91
N ASN A 43 -1.36 3.78 3.71
CA ASN A 43 -1.99 2.76 2.90
C ASN A 43 -1.98 1.43 3.66
N GLU A 44 -3.06 0.68 3.51
CA GLU A 44 -3.08 -0.72 3.89
C GLU A 44 -2.08 -1.51 3.04
N GLU A 45 -1.65 -2.66 3.58
CA GLU A 45 -0.78 -3.54 2.83
C GLU A 45 -1.42 -3.90 1.50
N ARG A 46 -0.68 -3.64 0.41
CA ARG A 46 -1.13 -4.01 -0.92
C ARG A 46 -0.83 -5.50 -1.11
N GLY A 47 -1.79 -6.23 -1.67
CA GLY A 47 -1.55 -7.61 -2.08
C GLY A 47 -0.30 -7.70 -2.95
N ARG A 48 0.56 -8.68 -2.65
CA ARG A 48 1.73 -9.02 -3.46
C ARG A 48 1.42 -10.28 -4.26
N PRO A 49 2.05 -10.48 -5.43
CA PRO A 49 2.02 -11.78 -6.09
C PRO A 49 2.46 -12.86 -5.10
N PRO A 50 1.84 -14.07 -5.13
CA PRO A 50 2.29 -15.19 -4.33
C PRO A 50 3.78 -15.46 -4.55
N LYS A 51 4.47 -15.90 -3.50
CA LYS A 51 5.84 -16.40 -3.62
C LYS A 51 5.85 -17.61 -4.56
N LYS A 52 6.89 -17.72 -5.38
CA LYS A 52 7.10 -18.89 -6.26
C LYS A 52 7.81 -20.05 -5.55
N PHE A 53 8.59 -19.72 -4.53
CA PHE A 53 9.35 -20.63 -3.67
C PHE A 53 9.46 -19.98 -2.29
N GLU A 54 9.66 -20.79 -1.26
CA GLU A 54 9.86 -20.31 0.11
C GLU A 54 11.32 -20.04 0.43
N ASP A 55 11.56 -19.11 1.36
CA ASP A 55 12.91 -18.70 1.73
C ASP A 55 13.69 -19.88 2.35
N SER A 56 12.99 -20.82 2.99
CA SER A 56 13.57 -22.07 3.51
C SER A 56 14.03 -23.03 2.42
N GLU A 57 13.36 -23.04 1.25
CA GLU A 57 13.77 -23.86 0.11
C GLU A 57 15.08 -23.32 -0.47
N LEU A 58 15.17 -21.99 -0.62
CA LEU A 58 16.41 -21.34 -1.04
C LEU A 58 17.56 -21.56 -0.04
N GLN A 59 17.27 -21.49 1.27
CA GLN A 59 18.27 -21.72 2.30
C GLN A 59 18.81 -23.16 2.26
N ALA A 60 17.95 -24.16 2.04
CA ALA A 60 18.39 -25.55 1.95
C ALA A 60 19.38 -25.79 0.80
N LEU A 61 19.20 -25.11 -0.34
CA LEU A 61 20.14 -25.18 -1.47
C LEU A 61 21.51 -24.58 -1.14
N LEU A 62 21.53 -23.47 -0.40
CA LEU A 62 22.75 -22.82 0.04
C LEU A 62 23.50 -23.62 1.12
N ASP A 63 22.77 -24.31 2.00
CA ASP A 63 23.36 -25.17 3.02
C ASP A 63 24.00 -26.43 2.40
N GLU A 64 23.51 -26.89 1.25
CA GLU A 64 24.10 -28.00 0.48
C GLU A 64 25.36 -27.58 -0.28
N ASP A 65 25.32 -26.45 -0.97
CA ASP A 65 26.47 -25.87 -1.67
C ASP A 65 26.38 -24.34 -1.69
N ASP A 66 27.25 -23.70 -0.90
CA ASP A 66 27.31 -22.25 -0.74
C ASP A 66 28.04 -21.55 -1.90
N ALA A 67 28.70 -22.30 -2.78
CA ALA A 67 29.43 -21.79 -3.93
C ALA A 67 28.59 -21.72 -5.21
N GLN A 68 27.30 -22.09 -5.15
CA GLN A 68 26.40 -22.02 -6.31
C GLN A 68 26.21 -20.59 -6.82
N THR A 69 26.16 -20.46 -8.14
CA THR A 69 25.80 -19.19 -8.78
C THR A 69 24.29 -18.97 -8.78
N GLN A 70 23.86 -17.71 -8.85
CA GLN A 70 22.43 -17.37 -8.93
C GLN A 70 21.72 -17.99 -10.14
N GLN A 71 22.43 -18.22 -11.25
CA GLN A 71 21.85 -18.85 -12.44
C GLN A 71 21.59 -20.33 -12.19
N GLN A 72 22.52 -21.04 -11.55
CA GLN A 72 22.31 -22.43 -11.14
C GLN A 72 21.12 -22.55 -10.18
N LEU A 73 21.00 -21.65 -9.21
CA LEU A 73 19.85 -21.62 -8.27
C LEU A 73 18.52 -21.33 -8.95
N ALA A 74 18.51 -20.52 -10.02
CA ALA A 74 17.30 -20.20 -10.78
C ALA A 74 16.88 -21.32 -11.75
N ASP A 75 17.81 -22.19 -12.15
CA ASP A 75 17.59 -23.31 -13.08
C ASP A 75 17.22 -24.63 -12.35
N GLN A 76 17.26 -24.65 -11.02
CA GLN A 76 16.77 -25.79 -10.21
C GLN A 76 15.24 -25.90 -10.22
#